data_AF-A0A830EDE7-F1
#
_entry.id   AF-A0A830EDE7-F1
#
_cell.length_a   1.000
_cell.length_b   1.000
_cell.length_c   1.000
_cell.angle_alpha   90.00
_cell.angle_beta   90.00
_cell.angle_gamma   90.00
#
_symmetry.space_group_name_H-M   'P 1'
#
loop_
_entity.id
_entity.type
_entity.pdbx_description
1 polymer ?
#
loop_
_entity_poly.entity_id
_entity_poly.type
_entity_poly.pdbx_seq_one_letter_code
_entity_poly.pdbx_strand_id
1 'polypeptide(L)' 'MKLVIDANVVISALITDSKTREHIVTLEPDLLTPEFVHDEIENYTARVS' A
#
# COMPACT_ATOMS: atom_id res chain seq x y z
N MET A 1 8.19 -11.11 13.56
CA MET A 1 8.97 -10.88 12.31
C MET A 1 8.47 -9.59 11.68
N LYS A 2 9.35 -8.80 11.04
CA LYS A 2 8.94 -7.57 10.33
C LYS A 2 8.67 -7.90 8.86
N LEU A 3 7.56 -7.40 8.33
CA LEU A 3 7.20 -7.54 6.93
C LEU A 3 7.42 -6.19 6.23
N VAL A 4 8.36 -6.16 5.30
CA VAL A 4 8.60 -5.00 4.45
C VAL A 4 7.78 -5.19 3.19
N ILE A 5 6.86 -4.27 2.92
CA ILE A 5 5.97 -4.33 1.76
C ILE A 5 6.46 -3.35 0.68
N ASP A 6 6.51 -3.84 -0.56
CA ASP A 6 6.86 -3.06 -1.74
C ASP A 6 5.79 -2.02 -2.09
N ALA A 7 6.21 -0.90 -2.69
CA ALA A 7 5.32 0.20 -3.09
C ALA A 7 4.16 -0.28 -3.97
N ASN A 8 4.43 -1.18 -4.93
CA ASN A 8 3.41 -1.70 -5.84
C ASN A 8 2.32 -2.49 -5.12
N VAL A 9 2.67 -3.18 -4.03
CA VAL A 9 1.72 -3.95 -3.22
C VAL A 9 0.81 -3.01 -2.42
N VAL A 10 1.36 -1.92 -1.90
CA VAL A 10 0.59 -0.86 -1.21
C VAL A 10 -0.37 -0.19 -2.19
N ILE A 11 0.12 0.25 -3.36
CA ILE A 11 -0.70 0.90 -4.39
C ILE A 11 -1.79 -0.06 -4.87
N SER A 12 -1.46 -1.33 -5.09
CA SER A 12 -2.45 -2.36 -5.47
C SER A 12 -3.55 -2.53 -4.42
N ALA A 13 -3.26 -2.33 -3.13
CA ALA A 13 -4.25 -2.38 -2.06
C ALA A 13 -5.13 -1.11 -1.94
N LEU A 14 -4.67 0.01 -2.50
CA LEU A 14 -5.43 1.26 -2.55
C LEU A 14 -6.42 1.32 -3.73
N ILE A 15 -6.25 0.46 -4.74
CA ILE A 15 -7.20 0.31 -5.84
C ILE A 15 -8.52 -0.30 -5.31
N THR A 16 -9.65 0.32 -5.68
CA THR A 16 -11.00 -0.13 -5.32
C THR A 16 -11.20 -1.62 -5.66
N ASP A 17 -11.77 -2.38 -4.72
CA ASP A 17 -12.08 -3.82 -4.83
C ASP A 17 -10.86 -4.77 -4.92
N SER A 18 -9.68 -4.29 -4.52
CA SER A 18 -8.48 -5.12 -4.47
C SER A 18 -8.50 -6.11 -3.30
N LYS A 19 -8.43 -7.41 -3.62
CA LYS A 19 -8.21 -8.50 -2.64
C LYS A 19 -6.91 -8.32 -1.84
N THR A 20 -5.96 -7.55 -2.36
CA THR A 20 -4.70 -7.23 -1.69
C THR A 20 -4.94 -6.39 -0.43
N ARG A 21 -5.98 -5.54 -0.41
CA ARG A 21 -6.37 -4.77 0.77
C ARG A 21 -6.80 -5.67 1.94
N GLU A 22 -7.61 -6.69 1.66
CA GLU A 22 -8.07 -7.64 2.67
C GLU A 22 -6.90 -8.45 3.24
N HIS A 23 -5.98 -8.90 2.38
CA HIS A 23 -4.78 -9.59 2.84
C HIS A 23 -3.84 -8.69 3.64
N ILE A 24 -3.68 -7.41 3.30
CA ILE A 24 -2.83 -6.50 4.06
C ILE A 24 -3.43 -6.15 5.43
N VAL A 25 -4.73 -5.86 5.49
CA VAL A 25 -5.40 -5.48 6.75
C VAL A 25 -5.50 -6.64 7.75
N THR A 26 -5.49 -7.89 7.26
CA THR A 26 -5.56 -9.09 8.11
C THR A 26 -4.19 -9.59 8.60
N LEU A 27 -3.10 -8.99 8.14
CA LEU A 27 -1.76 -9.32 8.60
C LEU A 27 -1.52 -8.70 10.00
N GLU A 28 -1.21 -9.55 10.99
CA GLU A 28 -0.84 -9.16 12.35
C GLU A 28 0.52 -8.41 12.52
N PRO A 29 1.56 -8.52 11.67
CA PRO A 29 2.82 -7.81 11.91
C PRO A 29 2.73 -6.30 11.62
N ASP A 30 3.57 -5.52 12.31
CA ASP A 30 3.83 -4.11 11.99
C ASP A 30 4.28 -3.98 10.52
N LEU A 31 3.39 -3.44 9.69
CA LEU A 31 3.67 -3.18 8.29
C LEU A 31 4.54 -1.92 8.17
N LEU A 32 5.70 -2.09 7.54
CA LEU A 32 6.62 -0.99 7.28
C LEU A 32 6.67 -0.76 5.77
N THR A 33 6.46 0.49 5.37
CA THR A 33 6.62 0.93 3.99
C THR A 33 7.75 1.98 3.94
N PRO A 34 8.60 1.97 2.90
CA PRO A 34 9.57 3.03 2.69
C PRO A 34 8.90 4.41 2.55
N GLU A 35 9.59 5.48 2.95
CA GLU A 35 9.06 6.85 2.94
C GLU A 35 8.63 7.32 1.54
N PHE A 36 9.37 6.94 0.49
CA PHE A 36 9.07 7.30 -0.90
C PHE A 36 7.70 6.77 -1.40
N VAL A 37 7.12 5.77 -0.73
CA VAL A 37 5.79 5.24 -1.08
C VAL A 37 4.71 6.29 -0.84
N HIS A 38 4.90 7.19 0.13
CA HIS A 38 3.95 8.29 0.37
C HIS A 38 3.90 9.26 -0.82
N ASP A 39 5.06 9.63 -1.37
CA ASP A 39 5.16 10.48 -2.55
C ASP A 39 4.48 9.83 -3.76
N GLU A 40 4.62 8.51 -3.90
CA GLU A 40 4.01 7.75 -4.99
C GLU A 40 2.47 7.72 -4.86
N ILE A 41 1.93 7.51 -3.66
CA ILE A 41 0.49 7.54 -3.38
C ILE A 41 -0.11 8.93 -3.69
N GLU A 42 0.56 10.00 -3.27
CA GLU A 42 0.12 11.37 -3.54
C GLU A 42 0.05 11.64 -5.05
N ASN A 43 1.10 11.25 -5.79
CA ASN A 43 1.17 11.39 -7.25
C ASN A 43 0.04 10.65 -7.98
N TYR A 44 -0.28 9.42 -7.56
CA TYR A 44 -1.38 8.67 -8.16
C TYR A 44 -2.75 9.24 -7.79
N THR A 45 -2.93 9.73 -6.56
CA THR A 45 -4.20 10.34 -6.12
C THR A 45 -4.48 11.65 -6.89
N ALA A 46 -3.47 12.50 -7.06
CA ALA A 46 -3.59 13.79 -7.77
C ALA A 46 -3.87 13.64 -9.28
N ARG A 47 -3.61 12.47 -9.86
CA ARG A 47 -3.86 12.18 -11.28
C ARG A 47 -5.24 11.61 -11.57
N VAL A 48 -5.97 11.20 -10.55
CA VAL A 48 -7.29 10.54 -10.67
C VAL A 48 -8.44 11.45 -10.21
N SER A 49 -8.14 12.67 -9.75
CA SER A 49 -9.09 13.72 -9.35
C SER A 49 -9.42 14.72 -10.45
#